data_AF-A0A8J3MKW7-F1
#
_entry.id   AF-A0A8J3MKW7-F1
#
_cell.length_a   1.000
_cell.length_b   1.000
_cell.length_c   1.000
_cell.angle_alpha   90.00
_cell.angle_beta   90.00
_cell.angle_gamma   90.00
#
_symmetry.space_group_name_H-M   'P 1'
#
loop_
_entity.id
_entity.type
_entity.pdbx_description
1 polymer ?
#
loop_
_entity_poly.entity_id
_entity_poly.type
_entity_poly.pdbx_seq_one_letter_code
_entity_poly.pdbx_strand_id
1 'polypeptide(L)'
;MAEVARFVATARAAGATAPDDTLTAVGTELVNRWSEPHRFYHDLSHLAATLDLVDDPVIELALWGHDAIYDPTAADNEERSAELTAALLSECGLPAAVVEEAVRLVRLTAGHAVDPADRTGTRLADADLAILAVPWPDYCTYVAGVRAEYAHVPDELWQVGRATVLRNLLSLPQLYHHHPTWEVAARTNLTRELSALHAPAPAADPEAS
;
A
#
# COMPACT_ATOMS: atom_id res chain seq x y z
N MET A 1 18.51 -2.21 8.52
CA MET A 1 18.80 -2.88 9.83
C MET A 1 17.67 -2.60 10.82
N ALA A 2 17.20 -1.35 10.91
CA ALA A 2 16.08 -1.00 11.79
C ALA A 2 14.76 -1.64 11.34
N GLU A 3 14.52 -1.70 10.03
CA GLU A 3 13.33 -2.27 9.38
C GLU A 3 13.25 -3.78 9.63
N VAL A 4 14.38 -4.48 9.44
CA VAL A 4 14.49 -5.92 9.75
C VAL A 4 14.22 -6.17 11.23
N ALA A 5 14.77 -5.34 12.13
CA ALA A 5 14.51 -5.46 13.56
C ALA A 5 13.03 -5.21 13.91
N ARG A 6 12.37 -4.26 13.23
CA ARG A 6 10.92 -4.02 13.36
C ARG A 6 10.13 -5.25 12.93
N PHE A 7 10.45 -5.87 11.79
CA PHE A 7 9.82 -7.11 11.37
C PHE A 7 10.00 -8.23 12.41
N VAL A 8 11.22 -8.45 12.91
CA VAL A 8 11.50 -9.47 13.94
C VAL A 8 10.64 -9.22 15.18
N ALA A 9 10.55 -7.97 15.65
CA ALA A 9 9.71 -7.62 16.79
C ALA A 9 8.21 -7.87 16.51
N THR A 10 7.74 -7.52 15.32
CA THR A 10 6.36 -7.76 14.85
C THR A 10 6.04 -9.26 14.87
N ALA A 11 6.89 -10.08 14.24
CA ALA A 11 6.72 -11.52 14.17
C ALA A 11 6.71 -12.16 15.57
N ARG A 12 7.60 -11.71 16.48
CA ARG A 12 7.61 -12.17 17.87
C ARG A 12 6.32 -11.79 18.61
N ALA A 13 5.84 -10.56 18.46
CA ALA A 13 4.57 -10.13 19.04
C ALA A 13 3.37 -10.92 18.49
N ALA A 14 3.44 -11.37 17.24
CA ALA A 14 2.47 -12.25 16.60
C ALA A 14 2.61 -13.75 16.98
N GLY A 15 3.60 -14.11 17.81
CA GLY A 15 3.79 -15.46 18.33
C GLY A 15 4.77 -16.34 17.55
N ALA A 16 5.66 -15.76 16.72
CA ALA A 16 6.67 -16.51 15.99
C ALA A 16 7.64 -17.24 16.93
N THR A 17 7.91 -18.52 16.66
CA THR A 17 8.82 -19.36 17.47
C THR A 17 10.11 -19.76 16.75
N ALA A 18 10.27 -19.44 15.46
CA ALA A 18 11.50 -19.75 14.73
C ALA A 18 12.73 -19.03 15.31
N PRO A 19 13.97 -19.50 15.06
CA PRO A 19 15.19 -18.82 15.49
C PRO A 19 15.30 -17.38 14.94
N ASP A 20 16.04 -16.51 15.64
CA ASP A 20 16.24 -15.11 15.22
C ASP A 20 16.86 -14.99 13.82
N ASP A 21 17.77 -15.90 13.46
CA ASP A 21 18.37 -15.93 12.11
C ASP A 21 17.32 -16.16 11.02
N THR A 22 16.31 -17.00 11.28
CA THR A 22 15.18 -17.24 10.36
C THR A 22 14.31 -16.00 10.23
N LEU A 23 13.94 -15.36 11.35
CA LEU A 23 13.13 -14.14 11.32
C LEU A 23 13.88 -12.99 10.63
N THR A 24 15.19 -12.89 10.86
CA THR A 24 16.07 -11.90 10.23
C THR A 24 16.15 -12.14 8.73
N ALA A 25 16.24 -13.39 8.28
CA ALA A 25 16.25 -13.74 6.86
C ALA A 25 14.94 -13.35 6.17
N VAL A 26 13.79 -13.68 6.77
CA VAL A 26 12.46 -13.28 6.25
C VAL A 26 12.31 -11.76 6.22
N GLY A 27 12.65 -11.07 7.31
CA GLY A 27 12.60 -9.61 7.35
C GLY A 27 13.54 -8.97 6.33
N THR A 28 14.72 -9.56 6.08
CA THR A 28 15.65 -9.12 5.04
C THR A 28 15.06 -9.28 3.65
N GLU A 29 14.41 -10.41 3.37
CA GLU A 29 13.75 -10.65 2.08
C GLU A 29 12.65 -9.63 1.80
N LEU A 30 11.78 -9.37 2.79
CA LEU A 30 10.74 -8.34 2.67
C LEU A 30 11.35 -6.96 2.44
N VAL A 31 12.36 -6.57 3.23
CA VAL A 31 13.06 -5.29 3.04
C VAL A 31 13.66 -5.18 1.64
N ASN A 32 14.25 -6.25 1.10
CA ASN A 32 14.81 -6.24 -0.25
C ASN A 32 13.72 -5.98 -1.31
N ARG A 33 12.55 -6.61 -1.17
CA ARG A 33 11.40 -6.39 -2.05
C ARG A 33 10.91 -4.95 -2.02
N TRP A 34 10.71 -4.41 -0.82
CA TRP A 34 10.32 -3.00 -0.63
C TRP A 34 11.41 -2.00 -1.07
N SER A 35 12.64 -2.46 -1.30
CA SER A 35 13.78 -1.65 -1.75
C SER A 35 14.08 -1.80 -3.25
N GLU A 36 13.24 -2.48 -4.01
CA GLU A 36 13.48 -2.67 -5.45
C GLU A 36 13.54 -1.32 -6.18
N PRO A 37 14.51 -1.11 -7.09
CA PRO A 37 14.84 0.21 -7.62
C PRO A 37 13.78 0.83 -8.54
N HIS A 38 12.77 0.05 -8.97
CA HIS A 38 11.65 0.55 -9.77
C HIS A 38 10.52 1.16 -8.93
N ARG A 39 10.58 1.04 -7.60
CA ARG A 39 9.59 1.62 -6.67
C ARG A 39 9.95 3.08 -6.40
N PHE A 40 8.97 3.97 -6.60
CA PHE A 40 9.12 5.40 -6.33
C PHE A 40 8.11 5.91 -5.29
N TYR A 41 7.04 5.14 -5.05
CA TYR A 41 6.08 5.39 -3.99
C TYR A 41 5.86 4.14 -3.12
N HIS A 42 5.70 2.95 -3.73
CA HIS A 42 5.46 1.71 -3.00
C HIS A 42 6.78 1.14 -2.44
N ASP A 43 7.46 1.93 -1.61
CA ASP A 43 8.78 1.69 -1.05
C ASP A 43 8.78 1.55 0.49
N LEU A 44 9.97 1.42 1.10
CA LEU A 44 10.12 1.35 2.55
C LEU A 44 9.56 2.55 3.31
N SER A 45 9.51 3.75 2.70
CA SER A 45 8.96 4.95 3.32
C SER A 45 7.44 4.83 3.45
N HIS A 46 6.78 4.35 2.40
CA HIS A 46 5.36 4.04 2.43
C HIS A 46 5.06 2.95 3.47
N LEU A 47 5.79 1.83 3.44
CA LEU A 47 5.62 0.76 4.43
C LEU A 47 5.78 1.26 5.86
N ALA A 48 6.80 2.07 6.15
CA ALA A 48 7.00 2.62 7.48
C ALA A 48 5.81 3.51 7.91
N ALA A 49 5.30 4.35 7.00
CA ALA A 49 4.17 5.22 7.26
C ALA A 49 2.88 4.45 7.57
N THR A 50 2.61 3.33 6.88
CA THR A 50 1.44 2.49 7.16
C THR A 50 1.59 1.72 8.47
N LEU A 51 2.77 1.16 8.74
CA LEU A 51 3.06 0.45 9.99
C LEU A 51 2.97 1.37 11.22
N ASP A 52 3.25 2.66 11.10
CA ASP A 52 3.17 3.63 12.21
C ASP A 52 1.72 3.97 12.62
N LEU A 53 0.72 3.54 11.84
CA LEU A 53 -0.70 3.78 12.08
C LEU A 53 -1.43 2.62 12.78
N VAL A 54 -0.74 1.50 12.96
CA VAL A 54 -1.32 0.28 13.55
C VAL A 54 -0.48 -0.18 14.75
N ASP A 55 -1.12 -0.92 15.64
CA ASP A 55 -0.49 -1.51 16.84
C ASP A 55 -0.87 -2.99 17.01
N ASP A 56 -1.42 -3.59 15.95
CA ASP A 56 -1.82 -4.99 15.90
C ASP A 56 -0.80 -5.76 15.08
N PRO A 57 -0.07 -6.72 15.68
CA PRO A 57 1.02 -7.40 15.00
C PRO A 57 0.54 -8.25 13.81
N VAL A 58 -0.73 -8.69 13.76
CA VAL A 58 -1.26 -9.41 12.60
C VAL A 58 -1.51 -8.46 11.43
N ILE A 59 -2.01 -7.26 11.71
CA ILE A 59 -2.18 -6.22 10.68
C ILE A 59 -0.81 -5.73 10.19
N GLU A 60 0.16 -5.56 11.09
CA GLU A 60 1.53 -5.22 10.71
C GLU A 60 2.16 -6.28 9.80
N LEU A 61 2.00 -7.58 10.11
CA LEU A 61 2.46 -8.65 9.22
C LEU A 61 1.79 -8.60 7.84
N ALA A 62 0.51 -8.24 7.77
CA ALA A 62 -0.17 -8.03 6.49
C ALA A 62 0.39 -6.82 5.74
N LEU A 63 0.67 -5.69 6.41
CA LEU A 63 1.29 -4.51 5.80
C LEU A 63 2.70 -4.81 5.28
N TRP A 64 3.49 -5.61 5.98
CA TRP A 64 4.77 -6.10 5.48
C TRP A 64 4.62 -6.85 4.14
N GLY A 65 3.51 -7.55 3.96
CA GLY A 65 3.24 -8.41 2.80
C GLY A 65 2.51 -7.74 1.64
N HIS A 66 1.70 -6.69 1.87
CA HIS A 66 0.63 -6.32 0.92
C HIS A 66 1.10 -5.96 -0.49
N ASP A 67 2.20 -5.20 -0.61
CA ASP A 67 2.87 -4.90 -1.89
C ASP A 67 4.29 -5.48 -1.97
N ALA A 68 4.55 -6.57 -1.25
CA ALA A 68 5.85 -7.24 -1.27
C ALA A 68 6.17 -7.81 -2.68
N ILE A 69 5.16 -8.11 -3.49
CA ILE A 69 5.29 -8.21 -4.94
C ILE A 69 4.65 -6.97 -5.57
N TYR A 70 5.44 -6.23 -6.35
CA TYR A 70 4.95 -5.03 -7.03
C TYR A 70 5.53 -4.94 -8.44
N ASP A 71 4.72 -5.33 -9.41
CA ASP A 71 4.98 -5.17 -10.83
C ASP A 71 3.85 -4.33 -11.45
N PRO A 72 4.09 -3.05 -11.77
CA PRO A 72 3.10 -2.18 -12.41
C PRO A 72 2.53 -2.70 -13.74
N THR A 73 3.12 -3.74 -14.33
CA THR A 73 2.65 -4.37 -15.58
C THR A 73 1.76 -5.59 -15.34
N ALA A 74 1.69 -6.08 -14.10
CA ALA A 74 0.92 -7.26 -13.71
C ALA A 74 -0.42 -6.88 -13.04
N ALA A 75 -1.40 -7.77 -13.15
CA ALA A 75 -2.75 -7.58 -12.59
C ALA A 75 -3.02 -8.46 -11.36
N ASP A 76 -2.04 -9.28 -10.95
CA ASP A 76 -2.16 -10.29 -9.90
C ASP A 76 -1.18 -10.06 -8.74
N ASN A 77 -0.71 -8.82 -8.56
CA ASN A 77 0.27 -8.46 -7.53
C ASN A 77 -0.23 -8.82 -6.13
N GLU A 78 -1.48 -8.51 -5.79
CA GLU A 78 -2.04 -8.75 -4.45
C GLU A 78 -2.12 -10.24 -4.13
N GLU A 79 -2.52 -11.08 -5.09
CA GLU A 79 -2.54 -12.53 -4.87
C GLU A 79 -1.12 -13.09 -4.75
N ARG A 80 -0.18 -12.64 -5.58
CA ARG A 80 1.23 -13.06 -5.50
C ARG A 80 1.90 -12.60 -4.21
N SER A 81 1.58 -11.39 -3.74
CA SER A 81 1.96 -10.87 -2.43
C SER A 81 1.39 -11.73 -1.30
N ALA A 82 0.14 -12.15 -1.40
CA ALA A 82 -0.50 -13.03 -0.42
C ALA A 82 0.18 -14.42 -0.36
N GLU A 83 0.46 -15.02 -1.52
CA GLU A 83 1.16 -16.31 -1.62
C GLU A 83 2.59 -16.23 -1.07
N LEU A 84 3.33 -15.18 -1.42
CA LEU A 84 4.66 -14.92 -0.86
C LEU A 84 4.59 -14.75 0.66
N THR A 85 3.63 -13.96 1.15
CA THR A 85 3.42 -13.72 2.58
C THR A 85 3.15 -15.04 3.31
N ALA A 86 2.29 -15.89 2.75
CA ALA A 86 2.02 -17.21 3.31
C ALA A 86 3.30 -18.07 3.42
N ALA A 87 4.11 -18.09 2.37
CA ALA A 87 5.37 -18.85 2.35
C ALA A 87 6.36 -18.33 3.41
N LEU A 88 6.63 -17.03 3.41
CA LEU A 88 7.58 -16.40 4.32
C LEU A 88 7.17 -16.50 5.79
N LEU A 89 5.90 -16.25 6.11
CA LEU A 89 5.39 -16.32 7.48
C LEU A 89 5.33 -17.76 8.00
N SER A 90 5.15 -18.75 7.12
CA SER A 90 5.21 -20.16 7.51
C SER A 90 6.60 -20.58 8.01
N GLU A 91 7.67 -19.95 7.52
CA GLU A 91 9.03 -20.18 8.00
C GLU A 91 9.27 -19.63 9.42
N CYS A 92 8.46 -18.65 9.84
CA CYS A 92 8.61 -17.98 11.13
C CYS A 92 8.08 -18.79 12.33
N GLY A 93 7.44 -19.94 12.08
CA GLY A 93 6.82 -20.74 13.15
C GLY A 93 5.66 -19.99 13.82
N LEU A 94 4.92 -19.20 13.05
CA LEU A 94 3.72 -18.51 13.52
C LEU A 94 2.54 -19.49 13.66
N PRO A 95 1.56 -19.22 14.54
CA PRO A 95 0.31 -19.96 14.56
C PRO A 95 -0.39 -19.89 13.19
N ALA A 96 -0.94 -21.00 12.71
CA ALA A 96 -1.59 -21.06 11.40
C ALA A 96 -2.70 -19.99 11.23
N ALA A 97 -3.51 -19.76 12.26
CA ALA A 97 -4.56 -18.74 12.24
C ALA A 97 -4.02 -17.30 12.07
N VAL A 98 -2.80 -17.01 12.54
CA VAL A 98 -2.15 -15.71 12.34
C VAL A 98 -1.70 -15.55 10.89
N VAL A 99 -1.10 -16.59 10.31
CA VAL A 99 -0.70 -16.60 8.89
C VAL A 99 -1.93 -16.47 8.00
N GLU A 100 -2.98 -17.24 8.27
CA GLU A 100 -4.25 -17.19 7.51
C GLU A 100 -4.87 -15.80 7.55
N GLU A 101 -4.91 -15.15 8.71
CA GLU A 101 -5.47 -13.80 8.82
C GLU A 101 -4.60 -12.75 8.12
N ALA A 102 -3.27 -12.78 8.29
CA ALA A 102 -2.37 -11.85 7.61
C ALA A 102 -2.49 -11.98 6.07
N VAL A 103 -2.57 -13.20 5.56
CA VAL A 103 -2.74 -13.48 4.12
C VAL A 103 -4.13 -13.04 3.63
N ARG A 104 -5.19 -13.24 4.43
CA ARG A 104 -6.54 -12.73 4.10
C ARG A 104 -6.53 -11.20 4.01
N LEU A 105 -5.86 -10.52 4.94
CA LEU A 105 -5.71 -9.07 4.96
C LEU A 105 -4.92 -8.57 3.75
N VAL A 106 -3.82 -9.22 3.37
CA VAL A 106 -3.10 -8.89 2.12
C VAL A 106 -4.04 -8.97 0.92
N ARG A 107 -4.83 -10.03 0.77
CA ARG A 107 -5.79 -10.13 -0.34
C ARG A 107 -6.87 -9.04 -0.30
N LEU A 108 -7.19 -8.50 0.88
CA LEU A 108 -8.21 -7.47 1.04
C LEU A 108 -7.76 -6.10 0.49
N THR A 109 -6.46 -5.88 0.32
CA THR A 109 -5.96 -4.65 -0.33
C THR A 109 -6.31 -4.60 -1.81
N ALA A 110 -6.68 -5.74 -2.41
CA ALA A 110 -7.24 -5.77 -3.76
C ALA A 110 -8.59 -5.02 -3.80
N GLY A 111 -8.55 -3.77 -4.27
CA GLY A 111 -9.73 -2.92 -4.45
C GLY A 111 -10.25 -2.24 -3.17
N HIS A 112 -9.61 -2.46 -2.01
CA HIS A 112 -9.87 -1.76 -0.74
C HIS A 112 -11.32 -1.76 -0.25
N ALA A 113 -12.15 -2.67 -0.75
CA ALA A 113 -13.55 -2.79 -0.38
C ALA A 113 -13.66 -3.67 0.87
N VAL A 114 -13.83 -3.01 2.01
CA VAL A 114 -13.93 -3.67 3.32
C VAL A 114 -15.36 -3.73 3.83
N ASP A 115 -15.76 -4.85 4.43
CA ASP A 115 -16.99 -4.92 5.22
C ASP A 115 -16.80 -4.05 6.48
N PRO A 116 -17.68 -3.07 6.79
CA PRO A 116 -17.57 -2.27 8.00
C PRO A 116 -17.56 -3.09 9.31
N ALA A 117 -18.05 -4.33 9.29
CA ALA A 117 -17.96 -5.26 10.42
C ALA A 117 -16.59 -5.95 10.56
N ASP A 118 -15.77 -5.96 9.51
CA ASP A 118 -14.41 -6.49 9.50
C ASP A 118 -13.43 -5.49 10.13
N ARG A 119 -13.23 -5.61 11.45
CA ARG A 119 -12.39 -4.67 12.21
C ARG A 119 -10.91 -4.70 11.81
N THR A 120 -10.34 -5.85 11.48
CA THR A 120 -8.93 -5.93 11.07
C THR A 120 -8.78 -5.41 9.64
N GLY A 121 -9.71 -5.76 8.75
CA GLY A 121 -9.74 -5.27 7.39
C GLY A 121 -9.88 -3.75 7.29
N THR A 122 -10.83 -3.18 8.04
CA THR A 122 -11.04 -1.72 8.07
C THR A 122 -9.82 -0.96 8.61
N ARG A 123 -9.11 -1.49 9.61
CA ARG A 123 -7.87 -0.88 10.11
C ARG A 123 -6.73 -0.94 9.09
N LEU A 124 -6.58 -2.07 8.39
CA LEU A 124 -5.61 -2.22 7.31
C LEU A 124 -5.89 -1.19 6.19
N ALA A 125 -7.13 -1.11 5.72
CA ALA A 125 -7.53 -0.20 4.66
C ALA A 125 -7.33 1.28 5.06
N ASP A 126 -7.68 1.67 6.29
CA ASP A 126 -7.43 3.01 6.80
C ASP A 126 -5.93 3.36 6.77
N ALA A 127 -5.06 2.42 7.16
CA ALA A 127 -3.61 2.62 7.19
C ALA A 127 -3.02 2.73 5.78
N ASP A 128 -3.36 1.81 4.88
CA ASP A 128 -2.88 1.78 3.49
C ASP A 128 -3.31 3.04 2.70
N LEU A 129 -4.58 3.44 2.86
CA LEU A 129 -5.13 4.61 2.19
C LEU A 129 -4.83 5.94 2.89
N ALA A 130 -4.08 5.95 3.99
CA ALA A 130 -3.81 7.17 4.78
C ALA A 130 -3.16 8.29 3.97
N ILE A 131 -2.33 7.93 2.98
CA ILE A 131 -1.69 8.88 2.06
C ILE A 131 -2.69 9.79 1.36
N LEU A 132 -3.93 9.34 1.13
CA LEU A 132 -4.90 10.12 0.38
C LEU A 132 -5.36 11.36 1.15
N ALA A 133 -5.28 11.33 2.49
CA ALA A 133 -5.76 12.40 3.37
C ALA A 133 -4.68 13.44 3.76
N VAL A 134 -3.45 13.30 3.26
CA VAL A 134 -2.35 14.22 3.57
C VAL A 134 -2.55 15.60 2.95
N PRO A 135 -1.83 16.64 3.40
CA PRO A 135 -1.83 17.94 2.74
C PRO A 135 -1.51 17.85 1.25
N TRP A 136 -2.14 18.71 0.44
CA TRP A 136 -2.03 18.66 -1.03
C TRP A 136 -0.59 18.59 -1.59
N PRO A 137 0.42 19.32 -1.06
CA PRO A 137 1.80 19.19 -1.54
C PRO A 137 2.37 17.77 -1.40
N ASP A 138 2.06 17.10 -0.29
CA ASP A 138 2.52 15.73 -0.03
C ASP A 138 1.74 14.74 -0.90
N TYR A 139 0.44 14.99 -1.11
CA TYR A 139 -0.39 14.22 -2.04
C TYR A 139 0.14 14.31 -3.48
N CYS A 140 0.57 15.50 -3.94
CA CYS A 140 1.21 15.66 -5.25
C CYS A 140 2.50 14.85 -5.36
N THR A 141 3.29 14.77 -4.28
CA THR A 141 4.51 13.96 -4.24
C THR A 141 4.18 12.48 -4.37
N TYR A 142 3.16 12.01 -3.66
CA TYR A 142 2.58 10.67 -3.85
C TYR A 142 2.21 10.41 -5.31
N VAL A 143 1.38 11.27 -5.92
CA VAL A 143 0.94 11.10 -7.31
C VAL A 143 2.13 11.08 -8.29
N ALA A 144 3.13 11.92 -8.08
CA ALA A 144 4.35 11.94 -8.89
C ALA A 144 5.16 10.63 -8.76
N GLY A 145 5.27 10.09 -7.54
CA GLY A 145 5.89 8.78 -7.30
C GLY A 145 5.17 7.66 -8.04
N VAL A 146 3.83 7.58 -7.92
CA VAL A 146 3.06 6.59 -8.67
C VAL A 146 3.18 6.82 -10.19
N ARG A 147 3.17 8.07 -10.68
CA ARG A 147 3.39 8.34 -12.12
C ARG A 147 4.73 7.80 -12.60
N ALA A 148 5.79 7.92 -11.80
CA ALA A 148 7.13 7.43 -12.13
C ALA A 148 7.18 5.89 -12.22
N GLU A 149 6.48 5.16 -11.34
CA GLU A 149 6.35 3.70 -11.40
C GLU A 149 5.68 3.25 -12.72
N TYR A 150 4.77 4.07 -13.24
CA TYR A 150 4.06 3.84 -14.49
C TYR A 150 4.68 4.58 -15.70
N ALA A 151 5.95 5.03 -15.64
CA ALA A 151 6.59 5.78 -16.73
C ALA A 151 6.64 5.03 -18.07
N HIS A 152 6.52 3.70 -18.04
CA HIS A 152 6.41 2.84 -19.22
C HIS A 152 5.04 2.91 -19.92
N VAL A 153 4.01 3.43 -19.24
CA VAL A 153 2.66 3.61 -19.79
C VAL A 153 2.55 5.00 -20.46
N PRO A 154 2.10 5.07 -21.73
CA PRO A 154 1.81 6.34 -22.41
C PRO A 154 0.85 7.23 -21.61
N ASP A 155 1.04 8.55 -21.69
CA ASP A 155 0.29 9.51 -20.86
C ASP A 155 -1.23 9.39 -21.01
N GLU A 156 -1.73 9.15 -22.23
CA GLU A 156 -3.16 8.99 -22.47
C GLU A 156 -3.73 7.74 -21.77
N LEU A 157 -2.99 6.64 -21.79
CA LEU A 157 -3.39 5.39 -21.14
C LEU A 157 -3.24 5.50 -19.62
N TRP A 158 -2.19 6.16 -19.13
CA TRP A 158 -2.01 6.46 -17.72
C TRP A 158 -3.18 7.28 -17.16
N GLN A 159 -3.58 8.34 -17.86
CA GLN A 159 -4.71 9.18 -17.45
C GLN A 159 -6.01 8.37 -17.33
N VAL A 160 -6.30 7.50 -18.30
CA VAL A 160 -7.49 6.63 -18.28
C VAL A 160 -7.43 5.64 -17.11
N GLY A 161 -6.29 4.96 -16.93
CA GLY A 161 -6.08 4.00 -15.85
C GLY A 161 -6.17 4.65 -14.47
N ARG A 162 -5.43 5.74 -14.27
CA ARG A 162 -5.45 6.49 -13.01
C ARG A 162 -6.83 7.05 -12.69
N ALA A 163 -7.52 7.62 -13.67
CA ALA A 163 -8.89 8.10 -13.46
C ALA A 163 -9.86 6.96 -13.09
N THR A 164 -9.62 5.73 -13.55
CA THR A 164 -10.40 4.56 -13.15
C THR A 164 -10.17 4.21 -11.68
N VAL A 165 -8.91 4.18 -11.23
CA VAL A 165 -8.56 3.97 -9.80
C VAL A 165 -9.21 5.03 -8.91
N LEU A 166 -9.09 6.31 -9.26
CA LEU A 166 -9.68 7.41 -8.48
C LEU A 166 -11.22 7.32 -8.41
N ARG A 167 -11.88 6.96 -9.51
CA ARG A 167 -13.34 6.77 -9.52
C ARG A 167 -13.75 5.58 -8.66
N ASN A 168 -13.01 4.48 -8.68
CA ASN A 168 -13.28 3.32 -7.84
C ASN A 168 -13.19 3.71 -6.36
N LEU A 169 -12.12 4.39 -5.93
CA LEU A 169 -11.98 4.89 -4.56
C LEU A 169 -13.11 5.86 -4.18
N LEU A 170 -13.44 6.81 -5.05
CA LEU A 170 -14.55 7.75 -4.81
C LEU A 170 -15.92 7.07 -4.74
N SER A 171 -16.09 5.91 -5.38
CA SER A 171 -17.34 5.14 -5.36
C SER A 171 -17.55 4.35 -4.06
N LEU A 172 -16.48 4.13 -3.26
CA LEU A 172 -16.60 3.50 -1.96
C LEU A 172 -17.49 4.36 -1.06
N PRO A 173 -18.46 3.79 -0.32
CA PRO A 173 -19.32 4.56 0.58
C PRO A 173 -18.54 5.29 1.68
N GLN A 174 -17.42 4.70 2.11
CA GLN A 174 -16.55 5.20 3.16
C GLN A 174 -15.13 4.72 2.88
N LEU A 175 -14.14 5.62 2.98
CA LEU A 175 -12.72 5.26 2.87
C LEU A 175 -12.14 4.93 4.24
N TYR A 176 -12.48 5.73 5.26
CA TYR A 176 -11.90 5.58 6.60
C TYR A 176 -12.94 5.27 7.68
N HIS A 177 -12.72 4.20 8.43
CA HIS A 177 -13.60 3.71 9.48
C HIS A 177 -13.14 4.10 10.88
N HIS A 178 -11.83 4.15 11.10
CA HIS A 178 -11.19 4.47 12.37
C HIS A 178 -10.66 5.91 12.40
N HIS A 179 -10.47 6.51 11.22
CA HIS A 179 -10.08 7.92 11.06
C HIS A 179 -11.10 8.73 10.24
N PRO A 180 -12.37 8.87 10.69
CA PRO A 180 -13.42 9.53 9.91
C PRO A 180 -13.11 11.01 9.58
N THR A 181 -12.19 11.64 10.33
CA THR A 181 -11.73 13.00 10.05
C THR A 181 -10.90 13.13 8.76
N TRP A 182 -10.36 12.03 8.25
CA TRP A 182 -9.56 11.99 7.02
C TRP A 182 -10.39 11.98 5.74
N GLU A 183 -11.64 11.53 5.83
CA GLU A 183 -12.54 11.31 4.68
C GLU A 183 -12.67 12.55 3.78
N VAL A 184 -12.89 13.71 4.38
CA VAL A 184 -13.08 14.98 3.64
C VAL A 184 -11.81 15.38 2.90
N ALA A 185 -10.65 15.26 3.55
CA ALA A 185 -9.36 15.60 2.93
C ALA A 185 -9.06 14.66 1.75
N ALA A 186 -9.22 13.35 1.94
CA ALA A 186 -8.97 12.37 0.89
C ALA A 186 -9.88 12.56 -0.31
N ARG A 187 -11.20 12.68 -0.11
CA ARG A 187 -12.14 12.90 -1.22
C ARG A 187 -11.86 14.21 -1.95
N THR A 188 -11.43 15.25 -1.24
CA THR A 188 -11.01 16.52 -1.86
C THR A 188 -9.78 16.33 -2.75
N ASN A 189 -8.75 15.63 -2.25
CA ASN A 189 -7.54 15.34 -3.02
C ASN A 189 -7.83 14.47 -4.25
N LEU A 190 -8.55 13.36 -4.08
CA LEU A 190 -8.96 12.45 -5.17
C LEU A 190 -9.75 13.20 -6.26
N THR A 191 -10.72 14.04 -5.87
CA THR A 191 -11.54 14.82 -6.81
C THR A 191 -10.69 15.87 -7.54
N ARG A 192 -9.76 16.51 -6.83
CA ARG A 192 -8.84 17.51 -7.41
C ARG A 192 -7.92 16.86 -8.43
N GLU A 193 -7.34 15.72 -8.11
CA GLU A 193 -6.51 14.94 -9.05
C GLU A 193 -7.33 14.51 -10.28
N LEU A 194 -8.51 13.93 -10.07
CA LEU A 194 -9.39 13.48 -11.15
C LEU A 194 -9.78 14.63 -12.10
N SER A 195 -9.97 15.84 -11.56
CA SER A 195 -10.23 17.04 -12.35
C SER A 195 -9.01 17.47 -13.17
N ALA A 196 -7.81 17.38 -12.60
CA ALA A 196 -6.57 17.73 -13.27
C ALA A 196 -6.23 16.77 -14.43
N LEU A 197 -6.59 15.48 -14.33
CA LEU A 197 -6.38 14.50 -15.40
C LEU A 197 -7.23 14.78 -16.67
N HIS A 198 -8.35 15.49 -16.54
CA HIS A 198 -9.22 15.85 -17.67
C HIS A 198 -8.98 17.28 -18.19
N ALA A 199 -8.12 18.06 -17.54
CA ALA A 199 -7.79 19.39 -18.02
C ALA A 199 -6.93 19.26 -19.30
N PRO A 200 -7.22 20.03 -20.36
CA PRO A 200 -6.32 20.08 -21.51
C PRO A 200 -4.94 20.53 -21.03
N ALA A 201 -3.87 19.92 -21.57
CA ALA A 201 -2.51 20.36 -21.29
C ALA A 201 -2.41 21.88 -21.52
N PRO A 202 -1.72 22.64 -20.64
CA PRO A 202 -1.51 24.06 -20.88
C PRO A 202 -0.89 24.21 -22.27
N ALA A 203 -1.48 25.08 -23.09
CA ALA A 203 -0.96 25.35 -24.43
C ALA A 203 0.52 25.75 -24.30
N ALA A 204 1.39 25.11 -25.08
CA ALA A 204 2.79 25.51 -25.16
C ALA A 204 2.86 26.99 -25.51
N ASP A 205 3.58 27.76 -24.69
CA ASP A 205 3.74 29.20 -24.85
C ASP A 205 4.34 29.48 -26.25
N PRO A 206 3.65 30.19 -27.16
CA PRO A 206 4.16 30.43 -28.52
C PRO A 206 5.34 31.41 -28.58
N GLU A 207 5.70 32.05 -27.46
CA GLU A 207 6.65 33.17 -27.42
C GLU A 207 8.00 32.83 -26.76
N ALA A 208 8.52 31.64 -27.04
CA ALA A 208 9.95 31.33 -26.82
C ALA A 208 10.63 30.99 -28.15
N SER A 209 10.86 32.01 -28.98
CA SER A 209 11.83 32.01 -30.08
C SER A 209 12.39 33.41 -30.29
#